data_AF-A0A9E5GR31-F1
#
_entry.id   AF-A0A9E5GR31-F1
#
_cell.length_a   1.000
_cell.length_b   1.000
_cell.length_c   1.000
_cell.angle_alpha   90.00
_cell.angle_beta   90.00
_cell.angle_gamma   90.00
#
_symmetry.space_group_name_H-M   'P 1'
#
loop_
_entity.id
_entity.type
_entity.pdbx_description
1 polymer ?
#
loop_
_entity_poly.entity_id
_entity_poly.type
_entity_poly.pdbx_seq_one_letter_code
_entity_poly.pdbx_strand_id
1 'polypeptide(L)' 'MENENKKSKTDFGLRKFSPVDGHRQMERDSPRGKGFPGRHIECSAMSSRYL' A
#
# COMPACT_ATOMS: atom_id res chain seq x y z
N MET A 1 11.16 7.33 -10.57
CA MET A 1 11.62 6.34 -9.57
C MET A 1 11.01 4.99 -9.90
N GLU A 2 11.73 4.20 -10.69
CA GLU A 2 11.45 2.79 -10.86
C GLU A 2 11.69 2.11 -9.49
N ASN A 3 10.78 1.24 -9.05
CA ASN A 3 10.93 0.59 -7.75
C ASN A 3 11.92 -0.57 -7.92
N GLU A 4 13.16 -0.38 -7.45
CA GLU A 4 14.24 -1.37 -7.51
C GLU A 4 13.96 -2.66 -6.69
N ASN A 5 12.92 -2.64 -5.85
CA ASN A 5 12.50 -3.77 -5.02
C ASN A 5 11.40 -4.66 -5.65
N LYS A 6 11.08 -4.46 -6.93
CA LYS A 6 10.13 -5.33 -7.65
C LYS A 6 10.87 -6.54 -8.22
N LYS A 7 10.34 -7.74 -8.02
CA LYS A 7 10.90 -8.96 -8.62
C LYS A 7 10.50 -9.09 -10.10
N SER A 8 9.35 -8.56 -10.47
CA SER A 8 8.83 -8.53 -11.84
C SER A 8 8.32 -7.15 -12.23
N LYS A 9 8.34 -6.83 -13.54
CA LYS A 9 7.76 -5.58 -14.08
C LYS A 9 6.26 -5.44 -13.78
N THR A 10 5.56 -6.56 -13.62
CA THR A 10 4.12 -6.61 -13.30
C THR A 10 3.81 -6.41 -11.82
N ASP A 11 4.81 -6.37 -10.94
CA ASP A 11 4.57 -6.19 -9.51
C ASP A 11 3.96 -4.80 -9.22
N PHE A 12 2.94 -4.79 -8.38
CA PHE A 12 2.31 -3.56 -7.90
C PHE A 12 2.32 -3.52 -6.37
N GLY A 13 2.47 -2.31 -5.82
CA GLY A 13 2.54 -2.12 -4.38
C GLY A 13 1.18 -2.33 -3.72
N LEU A 14 1.06 -3.41 -2.93
CA LEU A 14 -0.11 -3.67 -2.08
C LEU A 14 -0.23 -2.66 -0.93
N ARG A 15 0.90 -2.12 -0.50
CA ARG A 15 1.00 -1.06 0.51
C ARG A 15 2.12 -0.13 0.12
N LYS A 16 1.90 1.17 0.30
CA LYS A 16 2.93 2.19 0.13
C LYS A 16 3.30 2.72 1.51
N PHE A 17 4.60 2.77 1.77
CA PHE A 17 5.13 3.39 2.98
C PHE A 17 5.03 4.90 2.87
N SER A 18 4.79 5.54 4.01
CA SER A 18 4.76 7.00 4.03
C SER A 18 6.17 7.58 3.99
N PRO A 19 6.36 8.68 3.25
CA PRO A 19 7.61 9.42 3.30
C PRO A 19 7.79 10.06 4.68
N VAL A 20 9.05 10.19 5.12
CA VAL A 20 9.39 10.78 6.42
C VAL A 20 9.02 12.28 6.46
N ASP A 21 9.09 12.96 5.32
CA ASP A 21 8.85 14.42 5.17
C ASP A 21 7.41 14.78 4.73
N GLY A 22 6.41 13.96 5.05
CA GLY A 22 5.03 14.32 4.71
C GLY A 22 3.98 13.46 5.37
N HIS A 23 3.12 14.10 6.15
CA HIS A 23 1.98 13.44 6.78
C HIS A 23 0.78 13.41 5.82
N ARG A 24 0.29 12.22 5.47
CA ARG A 24 -0.94 12.01 4.69
C ARG A 24 -2.10 11.72 5.64
N GLN A 25 -3.29 12.19 5.31
CA GLN A 25 -4.46 12.02 6.18
C GLN A 25 -4.92 10.55 6.34
N MET A 26 -4.62 9.70 5.35
CA MET A 26 -5.01 8.28 5.35
C MET A 26 -3.90 7.32 5.80
N GLU A 27 -2.88 7.82 6.48
CA GLU A 27 -1.86 6.95 7.06
C GLU A 27 -2.41 6.14 8.22
N ARG A 28 -2.06 4.86 8.24
CA ARG A 28 -2.40 3.98 9.35
C ARG A 28 -1.15 3.26 9.83
N ASP A 29 -1.03 3.16 11.15
CA ASP A 29 0.00 2.35 11.78
C ASP A 29 -0.27 0.87 11.53
N SER A 30 0.81 0.13 11.29
CA SER A 30 0.74 -1.30 11.02
C SER A 30 2.01 -1.98 11.53
N PRO A 31 2.00 -3.31 11.74
CA PRO A 31 3.12 -4.04 12.34
C PRO A 31 4.46 -3.90 11.59
N ARG A 32 4.44 -3.43 10.34
CA ARG A 32 5.62 -3.28 9.49
C ARG A 32 5.96 -1.82 9.19
N GLY A 33 5.38 -0.85 9.91
CA GLY A 33 5.59 0.59 9.70
C GLY A 33 4.36 1.34 9.19
N LYS A 34 4.39 2.67 9.28
CA LYS A 34 3.29 3.57 8.89
C LYS A 34 3.17 3.68 7.36
N GLY A 35 1.94 3.63 6.86
CA GLY A 35 1.69 3.69 5.42
C GLY A 35 0.21 3.69 5.09
N PHE A 36 -0.09 3.51 3.81
CA PHE A 36 -1.46 3.49 3.30
C PHE A 36 -1.65 2.32 2.32
N PRO A 37 -2.86 1.75 2.26
CA PRO A 37 -3.16 0.64 1.35
C PRO A 37 -2.98 1.06 -0.11
N GLY A 38 -2.58 0.10 -0.94
CA GLY A 38 -2.50 0.28 -2.38
C GLY A 38 -3.89 0.38 -3.00
N ARG A 39 -4.02 1.18 -4.06
CA ARG A 39 -5.30 1.45 -4.74
C ARG A 39 -6.13 0.20 -5.08
N HIS A 40 -5.48 -0.91 -5.44
CA HIS A 40 -6.18 -2.13 -5.88
C HIS A 40 -6.58 -3.07 -4.73
N ILE A 41 -5.90 -3.02 -3.58
CA ILE A 41 -6.16 -3.97 -2.49
C ILE A 41 -7.46 -3.65 -1.74
N GLU A 42 -7.90 -2.39 -1.78
CA GLU A 42 -9.12 -1.94 -1.09
C GLU A 42 -10.36 -2.65 -1.63
N CYS A 43 -10.53 -2.67 -2.95
CA CYS A 43 -11.67 -3.33 -3.60
C CYS A 43 -11.67 -4.84 -3.33
N SER A 44 -10.52 -5.51 -3.52
CA SER A 44 -10.41 -6.96 -3.29
C SER A 44 -10.69 -7.36 -1.84
N ALA A 45 -10.20 -6.58 -0.86
CA ALA A 45 -10.44 -6.89 0.55
C ALA A 45 -11.91 -6.67 0.96
N MET A 46 -12.56 -5.65 0.40
CA MET A 46 -13.98 -5.39 0.67
C MET A 46 -14.86 -6.46 0.02
N SER A 47 -14.64 -6.80 -1.24
CA SER A 47 -15.44 -7.81 -1.92
C SER A 47 -15.33 -9.16 -1.22
N SER A 48 -14.14 -9.62 -0.87
CA SER A 48 -13.96 -10.91 -0.19
C SER A 48 -14.57 -11.00 1.22
N ARG A 49 -14.87 -9.87 1.87
CA ARG A 49 -15.45 -9.86 3.22
C ARG A 49 -16.98 -9.75 3.20
N TYR A 50 -17.53 -9.05 2.21
CA TYR A 50 -18.93 -8.65 2.20
C TYR A 50 -19.74 -9.28 1.05
N LEU A 51 -19.09 -10.00 0.13
CA LEU A 51 -19.70 -10.79 -0.94
C LEU A 51 -19.26 -12.25 -0.78
#